data_AF-R0MGD4-F1
#
_entry.id   AF-R0MGD4-F1
#
_cell.length_a   1.000
_cell.length_b   1.000
_cell.length_c   1.000
_cell.angle_alpha   90.00
_cell.angle_beta   90.00
_cell.angle_gamma   90.00
#
_symmetry.space_group_name_H-M   'P 1'
#
loop_
_entity.id
_entity.type
_entity.pdbx_description
1 polymer ?
#
loop_
_entity_poly.entity_id
_entity_poly.type
_entity_poly.pdbx_seq_one_letter_code
_entity_poly.pdbx_strand_id
1 'polypeptide(L)'
;MTKSANRHNRLYMTVEPLEEKIMKSLVEVKSENSKLLAANFREILGINEDWVKKIWCMAPELTPENLLIDGTKGISIIGEIKEHVNTGFRAACQEGPLINETLKGCRFELKDVTLHADSIHRGLNQLLQPTIKLCKGLVLAGCPVLYEPIFRVEIVTPDEYTGTVASILHSKRGSAEEFISQAGNVTTMIVGTLPVRESFAFNDDLKSATQGKAGASLSFSHYDILPGSLDDPNSLMGKTITQVREIKKINSSLNPDDWFDRL
;
A
#
# COMPACT_ATOMS: atom_id res chain seq x y z
N MET A 1 6.77 -17.11 11.76
CA MET A 1 7.70 -16.78 12.87
C MET A 1 9.08 -16.54 12.29
N THR A 2 9.85 -15.60 12.84
CA THR A 2 11.27 -15.41 12.49
C THR A 2 12.17 -15.38 13.72
N LYS A 3 13.37 -15.93 13.57
CA LYS A 3 14.43 -16.06 14.58
C LYS A 3 15.47 -14.96 14.35
N SER A 4 16.04 -14.42 15.43
CA SER A 4 17.24 -13.57 15.34
C SER A 4 18.45 -14.36 14.86
N ALA A 5 19.49 -13.65 14.38
CA ALA A 5 20.72 -14.28 13.92
C ALA A 5 21.38 -15.16 15.01
N ASN A 6 21.32 -14.71 16.27
CA ASN A 6 21.77 -15.49 17.43
C ASN A 6 20.79 -16.59 17.88
N ARG A 7 19.62 -16.75 17.23
CA ARG A 7 18.55 -17.72 17.52
C ARG A 7 17.92 -17.65 18.91
N HIS A 8 18.25 -16.63 19.69
CA HIS A 8 17.71 -16.46 21.04
C HIS A 8 16.37 -15.71 21.07
N ASN A 9 16.10 -14.91 20.04
CA ASN A 9 14.86 -14.15 19.94
C ASN A 9 13.98 -14.73 18.84
N ARG A 10 12.66 -14.77 19.09
CA ARG A 10 11.65 -15.28 18.16
C ARG A 10 10.49 -14.31 18.13
N LEU A 11 10.07 -13.89 16.94
CA LEU A 11 8.95 -12.98 16.74
C LEU A 11 7.78 -13.71 16.06
N TYR A 12 6.58 -13.58 16.63
CA TYR A 12 5.33 -14.10 16.08
C TYR A 12 4.38 -12.94 15.84
N MET A 13 4.02 -12.72 14.58
CA MET A 13 3.10 -11.66 14.17
C MET A 13 2.01 -12.24 13.27
N THR A 14 0.87 -11.56 13.22
CA THR A 14 -0.16 -11.72 12.19
C THR A 14 -0.29 -10.43 11.39
N VAL A 15 -0.84 -10.52 10.18
CA VAL A 15 -1.17 -9.35 9.36
C VAL A 15 -2.61 -9.49 8.87
N GLU A 16 -3.33 -8.38 8.85
CA GLU A 16 -4.67 -8.27 8.28
C GLU A 16 -4.77 -6.99 7.44
N PRO A 17 -5.64 -6.96 6.42
CA PRO A 17 -5.96 -5.72 5.71
C PRO A 17 -6.51 -4.66 6.68
N LEU A 18 -6.03 -3.44 6.55
CA LEU A 18 -6.53 -2.30 7.29
C LEU A 18 -7.73 -1.69 6.54
N GLU A 19 -8.81 -1.42 7.26
CA GLU A 19 -9.99 -0.78 6.67
C GLU A 19 -9.64 0.60 6.07
N GLU A 20 -10.17 0.87 4.87
CA GLU A 20 -9.87 2.10 4.13
C GLU A 20 -10.24 3.36 4.91
N LYS A 21 -11.34 3.31 5.67
CA LYS A 21 -11.77 4.40 6.56
C LYS A 21 -10.70 4.72 7.60
N ILE A 22 -10.11 3.71 8.23
CA ILE A 22 -9.06 3.90 9.23
C ILE A 22 -7.82 4.46 8.56
N MET A 23 -7.39 3.86 7.44
CA MET A 23 -6.20 4.26 6.69
C MET A 23 -6.24 5.75 6.30
N LYS A 24 -7.35 6.24 5.75
CA LYS A 24 -7.49 7.64 5.32
C LYS A 24 -7.42 8.64 6.49
N SER A 25 -7.87 8.25 7.68
CA SER A 25 -7.86 9.12 8.86
C SER A 25 -6.61 8.97 9.73
N LEU A 26 -5.65 8.08 9.38
CA LEU A 26 -4.48 7.83 10.23
C LEU A 26 -3.65 9.10 10.49
N VAL A 27 -3.54 10.00 9.52
CA VAL A 27 -2.85 11.29 9.68
C VAL A 27 -3.53 12.15 10.75
N GLU A 28 -4.87 12.20 10.74
CA GLU A 28 -5.67 13.04 11.63
C GLU A 28 -5.71 12.48 13.06
N VAL A 29 -5.78 11.16 13.21
CA VAL A 29 -5.85 10.52 14.53
C VAL A 29 -4.47 10.38 15.20
N LYS A 30 -3.37 10.47 14.44
CA LYS A 30 -2.00 10.24 14.92
C LYS A 30 -1.66 11.12 16.14
N SER A 31 -1.20 10.48 17.21
CA SER A 31 -0.70 11.16 18.40
C SER A 31 0.35 10.30 19.10
N GLU A 32 1.39 10.93 19.66
CA GLU A 32 2.37 10.26 20.52
C GLU A 32 1.78 9.89 21.89
N ASN A 33 0.73 10.58 22.32
CA ASN A 33 0.05 10.29 23.58
C ASN A 33 -1.05 9.26 23.36
N SER A 34 -0.92 8.07 23.96
CA SER A 34 -1.87 6.96 23.77
C SER A 34 -3.31 7.26 24.23
N LYS A 35 -3.50 8.15 25.21
CA LYS A 35 -4.84 8.57 25.63
C LYS A 35 -5.49 9.49 24.61
N LEU A 36 -4.73 10.44 24.07
CA LEU A 36 -5.20 11.35 23.03
C LEU A 36 -5.46 10.58 21.73
N LEU A 37 -4.56 9.66 21.36
CA LEU A 37 -4.75 8.73 20.24
C LEU A 37 -6.08 7.98 20.36
N ALA A 38 -6.36 7.37 21.52
CA ALA A 38 -7.62 6.67 21.75
C ALA A 38 -8.84 7.60 21.69
N ALA A 39 -8.72 8.84 22.18
CA ALA A 39 -9.79 9.83 22.07
C ALA A 39 -10.07 10.20 20.61
N ASN A 40 -9.02 10.43 19.81
CA ASN A 40 -9.13 10.74 18.38
C ASN A 40 -9.80 9.59 17.61
N PHE A 41 -9.38 8.34 17.83
CA PHE A 41 -10.02 7.18 17.21
C PHE A 41 -11.51 7.06 17.57
N ARG A 42 -11.87 7.34 18.83
CA ARG A 42 -13.27 7.32 19.26
C ARG A 42 -14.08 8.45 18.62
N GLU A 43 -13.55 9.66 18.59
CA GLU A 43 -14.26 10.86 18.14
C GLU A 43 -14.35 10.99 16.62
N ILE A 44 -13.29 10.63 15.90
CA ILE A 44 -13.21 10.74 14.43
C ILE A 44 -13.73 9.46 13.77
N LEU A 45 -13.32 8.29 14.27
CA LEU A 45 -13.61 7.01 13.61
C LEU A 45 -14.76 6.23 14.26
N GLY A 46 -15.17 6.58 15.48
CA GLY A 46 -16.14 5.81 16.26
C GLY A 46 -15.56 4.52 16.84
N ILE A 47 -14.23 4.36 16.85
CA ILE A 47 -13.56 3.13 17.28
C ILE A 47 -13.14 3.25 18.74
N ASN A 48 -13.66 2.36 19.59
CA ASN A 48 -13.33 2.28 21.01
C ASN A 48 -12.81 0.89 21.38
N GLU A 49 -11.77 0.46 20.68
CA GLU A 49 -11.16 -0.86 20.85
C GLU A 49 -9.83 -0.78 21.61
N ASP A 50 -9.54 -1.80 22.41
CA ASP A 50 -8.34 -1.82 23.27
C ASP A 50 -7.03 -1.82 22.48
N TRP A 51 -7.03 -2.33 21.25
CA TRP A 51 -5.82 -2.37 20.42
C TRP A 51 -5.31 -0.97 20.04
N VAL A 52 -6.19 0.05 20.03
CA VAL A 52 -5.82 1.43 19.67
C VAL A 52 -4.75 1.98 20.62
N LYS A 53 -4.88 1.70 21.92
CA LYS A 53 -3.90 2.12 22.94
C LYS A 53 -2.58 1.36 22.85
N LYS A 54 -2.57 0.26 22.10
CA LYS A 54 -1.42 -0.64 21.90
C LYS A 54 -0.75 -0.46 20.55
N ILE A 55 -1.14 0.57 19.77
CA ILE A 55 -0.43 0.94 18.55
C ILE A 55 0.99 1.36 18.94
N TRP A 56 1.97 0.62 18.44
CA TRP A 56 3.39 0.88 18.64
C TRP A 56 3.96 1.79 17.57
N CYS A 57 3.53 1.61 16.33
CA CYS A 57 4.05 2.35 15.19
C CYS A 57 2.96 2.58 14.14
N MET A 58 3.02 3.75 13.52
CA MET A 58 2.31 4.06 12.28
C MET A 58 3.38 4.33 11.22
N ALA A 59 3.26 3.69 10.06
CA ALA A 59 4.25 3.82 8.98
C ALA A 59 3.57 3.94 7.61
N PRO A 60 4.13 4.73 6.68
CA PRO A 60 5.23 5.70 6.84
C PRO A 60 4.93 6.83 7.83
N GLU A 61 5.94 7.59 8.25
CA GLU A 61 5.79 8.54 9.37
C GLU A 61 4.91 9.74 9.03
N LEU A 62 5.06 10.34 7.85
CA LEU A 62 4.33 11.55 7.45
C LEU A 62 2.90 11.24 6.98
N THR A 63 2.75 10.15 6.23
CA THR A 63 1.48 9.69 5.65
C THR A 63 1.27 8.22 6.03
N PRO A 64 0.94 7.94 7.29
CA PRO A 64 0.78 6.56 7.76
C PRO A 64 -0.38 5.85 7.07
N GLU A 65 -0.11 4.64 6.61
CA GLU A 65 -1.11 3.76 5.99
C GLU A 65 -1.07 2.34 6.57
N ASN A 66 -0.12 2.07 7.46
CA ASN A 66 0.10 0.77 8.07
C ASN A 66 0.26 0.94 9.58
N LEU A 67 -0.19 -0.09 10.32
CA LEU A 67 -0.17 -0.11 11.78
C LEU A 67 0.63 -1.31 12.29
N LEU A 68 1.42 -1.08 13.33
CA LEU A 68 1.98 -2.14 14.17
C LEU A 68 1.35 -2.04 15.56
N ILE A 69 0.77 -3.14 16.02
CA ILE A 69 0.07 -3.26 17.30
C ILE A 69 0.78 -4.30 18.16
N ASP A 70 0.91 -4.00 19.45
CA ASP A 70 1.31 -4.98 20.45
C ASP A 70 0.10 -5.78 20.96
N GLY A 71 0.02 -7.03 20.52
CA GLY A 71 -0.95 -8.01 20.98
C GLY A 71 -0.43 -8.92 22.09
N THR A 72 0.81 -8.74 22.55
CA THR A 72 1.45 -9.66 23.50
C THR A 72 0.81 -9.59 24.89
N LYS A 73 0.96 -10.67 25.67
CA LYS A 73 0.43 -10.77 27.04
C LYS A 73 1.49 -11.42 27.94
N GLY A 74 1.76 -10.81 29.09
CA GLY A 74 2.62 -11.40 30.13
C GLY A 74 4.13 -11.28 29.90
N ILE A 75 4.58 -10.48 28.91
CA ILE A 75 6.01 -10.28 28.63
C ILE A 75 6.48 -8.99 29.33
N SER A 76 7.21 -9.13 30.45
CA SER A 76 7.64 -8.00 31.28
C SER A 76 8.60 -7.02 30.58
N ILE A 77 9.49 -7.55 29.75
CA ILE A 77 10.55 -6.79 29.06
C ILE A 77 10.17 -6.35 27.63
N ILE A 78 8.89 -6.42 27.26
CA ILE A 78 8.44 -6.14 25.89
C ILE A 78 8.74 -4.70 25.46
N GLY A 79 8.65 -3.75 26.40
CA GLY A 79 8.90 -2.33 26.14
C GLY A 79 10.34 -2.04 25.70
N GLU A 80 11.31 -2.88 26.07
CA GLU A 80 12.72 -2.68 25.71
C GLU A 80 12.98 -2.89 24.21
N ILE A 81 12.17 -3.72 23.54
CA ILE A 81 12.37 -4.04 22.13
C ILE A 81 11.53 -3.19 21.18
N LYS A 82 10.62 -2.37 21.72
CA LYS A 82 9.64 -1.60 20.96
C LYS A 82 10.29 -0.80 19.83
N GLU A 83 11.32 -0.01 20.14
CA GLU A 83 11.97 0.82 19.11
C GLU A 83 12.73 0.00 18.05
N HIS A 84 13.24 -1.17 18.41
CA HIS A 84 13.92 -2.06 17.48
C HIS A 84 12.92 -2.68 16.49
N VAL A 85 11.76 -3.12 16.98
CA VAL A 85 10.67 -3.62 16.13
C VAL A 85 10.08 -2.49 15.29
N ASN A 86 9.86 -1.30 15.86
CA ASN A 86 9.37 -0.13 15.12
C ASN A 86 10.30 0.22 13.94
N THR A 87 11.62 0.18 14.16
CA THR A 87 12.60 0.43 13.09
C THR A 87 12.50 -0.61 11.98
N GLY A 88 12.39 -1.90 12.32
CA GLY A 88 12.22 -2.96 11.33
C GLY A 88 10.89 -2.89 10.59
N PHE A 89 9.82 -2.53 11.29
CA PHE A 89 8.50 -2.32 10.70
C PHE A 89 8.48 -1.17 9.70
N ARG A 90 9.06 -0.01 10.05
CA ARG A 90 9.19 1.13 9.12
C ARG A 90 9.97 0.75 7.86
N ALA A 91 11.09 0.05 8.01
CA ALA A 91 11.88 -0.44 6.87
C ALA A 91 11.08 -1.40 5.98
N ALA A 92 10.30 -2.33 6.57
CA ALA A 92 9.43 -3.22 5.82
C ALA A 92 8.30 -2.47 5.09
N CYS A 93 7.75 -1.41 5.69
CA CYS A 93 6.73 -0.59 5.06
C CYS A 93 7.28 0.29 3.93
N GLN A 94 8.54 0.69 3.99
CA GLN A 94 9.17 1.46 2.92
C GLN A 94 9.49 0.59 1.70
N GLU A 95 9.89 -0.66 1.91
CA GLU A 95 10.21 -1.61 0.84
C GLU A 95 9.41 -2.90 0.99
N GLY A 96 8.24 -2.99 0.36
CA GLY A 96 7.41 -4.18 0.33
C GLY A 96 8.05 -5.37 -0.40
N PRO A 97 7.49 -6.59 -0.26
CA PRO A 97 8.12 -7.82 -0.76
C PRO A 97 8.02 -8.03 -2.27
N LEU A 98 7.01 -7.45 -2.93
CA LEU A 98 6.75 -7.70 -4.35
C LEU A 98 7.78 -7.03 -5.26
N ILE A 99 7.93 -5.72 -5.15
CA ILE A 99 8.73 -4.88 -6.08
C ILE A 99 9.53 -3.77 -5.37
N ASN A 100 9.75 -3.90 -4.05
CA ASN A 100 10.38 -2.87 -3.20
C ASN A 100 9.70 -1.49 -3.34
N GLU A 101 8.37 -1.48 -3.37
CA GLU A 101 7.54 -0.27 -3.25
C GLU A 101 6.86 -0.24 -1.88
N THR A 102 6.37 0.93 -1.48
CA THR A 102 5.78 1.12 -0.15
C THR A 102 4.57 0.21 0.10
N LEU A 103 4.48 -0.36 1.29
CA LEU A 103 3.29 -1.07 1.76
C LEU A 103 2.17 -0.09 2.06
N LYS A 104 0.94 -0.53 1.81
CA LYS A 104 -0.28 0.23 2.05
C LYS A 104 -1.31 -0.69 2.70
N GLY A 105 -2.06 -0.16 3.67
CA GLY A 105 -3.26 -0.81 4.20
C GLY A 105 -2.99 -2.09 4.97
N CYS A 106 -1.87 -2.22 5.68
CA CYS A 106 -1.56 -3.41 6.47
C CYS A 106 -1.62 -3.13 7.99
N ARG A 107 -2.35 -3.99 8.71
CA ARG A 107 -2.38 -4.01 10.18
C ARG A 107 -1.63 -5.23 10.69
N PHE A 108 -0.45 -5.00 11.27
CA PHE A 108 0.35 -6.05 11.89
C PHE A 108 0.11 -6.09 13.40
N GLU A 109 0.02 -7.29 13.94
CA GLU A 109 -0.11 -7.50 15.38
C GLU A 109 0.96 -8.47 15.88
N LEU A 110 1.79 -8.01 16.81
CA LEU A 110 2.78 -8.82 17.52
C LEU A 110 2.06 -9.69 18.55
N LYS A 111 1.88 -10.98 18.24
CA LYS A 111 1.12 -11.92 19.07
C LYS A 111 1.95 -12.49 20.21
N ASP A 112 3.20 -12.82 19.93
CA ASP A 112 4.10 -13.42 20.93
C ASP A 112 5.56 -13.14 20.59
N VAL A 113 6.42 -13.18 21.61
CA VAL A 113 7.86 -13.01 21.50
C VAL A 113 8.59 -13.91 22.49
N THR A 114 9.60 -14.64 22.01
CA THR A 114 10.65 -15.19 22.88
C THR A 114 11.82 -14.22 22.87
N LEU A 115 12.28 -13.76 24.04
CA LEU A 115 13.43 -12.86 24.16
C LEU A 115 14.53 -13.49 25.00
N HIS A 116 15.78 -13.24 24.62
CA HIS A 116 16.91 -13.53 25.49
C HIS A 116 16.84 -12.68 26.76
N ALA A 117 17.32 -13.17 27.91
CA ALA A 117 17.26 -12.47 29.20
C ALA A 117 18.15 -11.21 29.28
N ASP A 118 19.34 -11.26 28.66
CA ASP A 118 20.25 -10.10 28.60
C ASP A 118 19.96 -9.18 27.42
N SER A 119 19.92 -7.87 27.68
CA SER A 119 19.63 -6.82 26.70
C SER A 119 20.62 -6.77 25.52
N ILE A 120 21.88 -7.12 25.75
CA ILE A 120 22.94 -7.18 24.73
C ILE A 120 22.58 -8.15 23.60
N HIS A 121 21.82 -9.21 23.90
CA HIS A 121 21.42 -10.23 22.93
C HIS A 121 20.08 -9.96 22.24
N ARG A 122 19.42 -8.85 22.53
CA ARG A 122 18.12 -8.43 21.94
C ARG A 122 18.12 -7.01 21.37
N GLY A 123 19.31 -6.44 21.11
CA GLY A 123 19.44 -5.10 20.52
C GLY A 123 18.99 -5.02 19.05
N LEU A 124 19.04 -3.81 18.47
CA LEU A 124 18.58 -3.51 17.11
C LEU A 124 19.10 -4.50 16.05
N ASN A 125 20.39 -4.81 16.06
CA ASN A 125 21.02 -5.71 15.09
C ASN A 125 20.43 -7.13 15.13
N GLN A 126 19.83 -7.55 16.24
CA GLN A 126 19.21 -8.85 16.40
C GLN A 126 17.73 -8.87 16.02
N LEU A 127 17.02 -7.73 16.07
CA LEU A 127 15.57 -7.67 15.86
C LEU A 127 15.16 -7.00 14.55
N LEU A 128 16.02 -6.16 13.96
CA LEU A 128 15.74 -5.43 12.73
C LEU A 128 15.41 -6.38 11.57
N GLN A 129 16.37 -7.23 11.19
CA GLN A 129 16.23 -8.14 10.06
C GLN A 129 15.12 -9.19 10.26
N PRO A 130 14.97 -9.82 11.43
CA PRO A 130 13.84 -10.73 11.67
C PRO A 130 12.48 -10.04 11.59
N THR A 131 12.37 -8.78 12.04
CA THR A 131 11.12 -8.01 11.91
C THR A 131 10.80 -7.72 10.45
N ILE A 132 11.79 -7.27 9.68
CA ILE A 132 11.63 -7.03 8.23
C ILE A 132 11.20 -8.32 7.52
N LYS A 133 11.93 -9.42 7.77
CA LYS A 133 11.65 -10.73 7.17
C LYS A 133 10.24 -11.21 7.52
N LEU A 134 9.82 -11.05 8.78
CA LEU A 134 8.49 -11.44 9.26
C LEU A 134 7.39 -10.63 8.59
N CYS A 135 7.53 -9.31 8.53
CA CYS A 135 6.52 -8.45 7.92
C CYS A 135 6.37 -8.76 6.42
N LYS A 136 7.49 -8.84 5.69
CA LYS A 136 7.50 -9.16 4.25
C LYS A 136 6.93 -10.56 3.97
N GLY A 137 7.30 -11.56 4.76
CA GLY A 137 6.77 -12.92 4.64
C GLY A 137 5.27 -12.99 4.91
N LEU A 138 4.79 -12.30 5.94
CA LEU A 138 3.36 -12.26 6.27
C LEU A 138 2.54 -11.59 5.17
N VAL A 139 3.04 -10.51 4.56
CA VAL A 139 2.39 -9.86 3.42
C VAL A 139 2.29 -10.82 2.24
N LEU A 140 3.35 -11.57 1.91
CA LEU A 140 3.30 -12.58 0.84
C LEU A 140 2.32 -13.71 1.17
N ALA A 141 2.29 -14.18 2.42
CA ALA A 141 1.35 -15.21 2.86
C ALA A 141 -0.12 -14.74 2.81
N GLY A 142 -0.36 -13.43 2.85
CA GLY A 142 -1.67 -12.81 2.79
C GLY A 142 -2.19 -12.52 1.38
N CYS A 143 -1.60 -13.11 0.33
CA CYS A 143 -1.99 -12.91 -1.08
C CYS A 143 -2.04 -11.41 -1.47
N PRO A 144 -0.89 -10.71 -1.42
CA PRO A 144 -0.85 -9.27 -1.57
C PRO A 144 -1.21 -8.84 -2.99
N VAL A 145 -1.75 -7.63 -3.12
CA VAL A 145 -2.04 -6.99 -4.41
C VAL A 145 -1.07 -5.84 -4.69
N LEU A 146 -0.94 -5.45 -5.96
CA LEU A 146 -0.31 -4.19 -6.33
C LEU A 146 -1.38 -3.13 -6.54
N TYR A 147 -1.02 -1.88 -6.25
CA TYR A 147 -1.83 -0.72 -6.58
C TYR A 147 -1.20 0.03 -7.74
N GLU A 148 -2.02 0.51 -8.67
CA GLU A 148 -1.61 1.45 -9.71
C GLU A 148 -2.24 2.83 -9.46
N PRO A 149 -1.53 3.93 -9.75
CA PRO A 149 -2.11 5.25 -9.68
C PRO A 149 -3.08 5.47 -10.84
N ILE A 150 -4.19 6.15 -10.53
CA ILE A 150 -5.26 6.50 -11.46
C ILE A 150 -5.32 8.02 -11.56
N PHE A 151 -5.33 8.53 -12.80
CA PHE A 151 -5.64 9.92 -13.08
C PHE A 151 -7.15 10.13 -13.15
N ARG A 152 -7.61 11.27 -12.65
CA ARG A 152 -8.84 11.89 -13.12
C ARG A 152 -8.52 12.58 -14.45
N VAL A 153 -9.32 12.27 -15.46
CA VAL A 153 -9.16 12.82 -16.82
C VAL A 153 -10.34 13.73 -17.14
N GLU A 154 -10.05 14.91 -17.66
CA GLU A 154 -11.03 15.82 -18.24
C GLU A 154 -10.68 16.03 -19.71
N ILE A 155 -11.55 15.59 -20.62
CA ILE A 155 -11.33 15.67 -22.06
C ILE A 155 -12.32 16.65 -22.64
N VAL A 156 -11.85 17.68 -23.33
CA VAL A 156 -12.70 18.60 -24.08
C VAL A 156 -12.62 18.24 -25.56
N THR A 157 -13.78 18.03 -26.20
CA THR A 157 -13.86 17.63 -27.61
C THR A 157 -15.13 18.17 -28.26
N PRO A 158 -15.14 18.44 -29.59
CA PRO A 158 -16.38 18.72 -30.31
C PRO A 158 -17.36 17.55 -30.24
N ASP A 159 -18.66 17.86 -30.24
CA ASP A 159 -19.72 16.85 -30.06
C ASP A 159 -19.62 15.68 -31.06
N GLU A 160 -19.20 15.99 -32.29
CA GLU A 160 -18.98 15.02 -33.37
C GLU A 160 -17.94 13.91 -33.05
N TYR A 161 -16.99 14.17 -32.14
CA TYR A 161 -15.94 13.21 -31.76
C TYR A 161 -16.17 12.55 -30.39
N THR A 162 -17.23 12.92 -29.66
CA THR A 162 -17.48 12.44 -28.29
C THR A 162 -17.42 10.91 -28.18
N GLY A 163 -18.06 10.19 -29.10
CA GLY A 163 -18.05 8.72 -29.13
C GLY A 163 -16.67 8.14 -29.42
N THR A 164 -15.92 8.74 -30.34
CA THR A 164 -14.55 8.32 -30.69
C THR A 164 -13.61 8.50 -29.49
N VAL A 165 -13.69 9.65 -28.81
CA VAL A 165 -12.87 9.96 -27.63
C VAL A 165 -13.19 9.00 -26.48
N ALA A 166 -14.47 8.74 -26.21
CA ALA A 166 -14.88 7.77 -25.19
C ALA A 166 -14.38 6.34 -25.50
N SER A 167 -14.41 5.95 -26.77
CA SER A 167 -13.87 4.65 -27.22
C SER A 167 -12.36 4.54 -27.00
N ILE A 168 -11.59 5.59 -27.30
CA ILE A 168 -10.14 5.62 -27.05
C ILE A 168 -9.86 5.51 -25.55
N LEU A 169 -10.57 6.28 -24.72
CA LEU A 169 -10.45 6.20 -23.25
C LEU A 169 -10.69 4.77 -22.75
N HIS A 170 -11.77 4.12 -23.21
CA HIS A 170 -12.10 2.76 -22.81
C HIS A 170 -11.08 1.72 -23.30
N SER A 171 -10.50 1.92 -24.50
CA SER A 171 -9.45 1.05 -25.02
C SER A 171 -8.17 1.05 -24.15
N LYS A 172 -7.98 2.11 -23.36
CA LYS A 172 -6.86 2.34 -22.44
C LYS A 172 -7.24 2.06 -20.99
N ARG A 173 -8.24 1.22 -20.75
CA ARG A 173 -8.79 0.88 -19.41
C ARG A 173 -9.32 2.09 -18.63
N GLY A 174 -9.56 3.21 -19.29
CA GLY A 174 -10.22 4.35 -18.67
C GLY A 174 -11.73 4.19 -18.65
N SER A 175 -12.38 4.93 -17.76
CA SER A 175 -13.84 4.98 -17.65
C SER A 175 -14.32 6.39 -17.91
N ALA A 176 -15.35 6.56 -18.75
CA ALA A 176 -16.05 7.83 -18.90
C ALA A 176 -17.22 7.85 -17.91
N GLU A 177 -17.21 8.79 -16.97
CA GLU A 177 -18.16 8.84 -15.86
C GLU A 177 -19.23 9.91 -16.11
N GLU A 178 -18.83 11.08 -16.64
CA GLU A 178 -19.74 12.19 -16.88
C GLU A 178 -19.50 12.81 -18.27
N PHE A 179 -20.59 13.26 -18.89
CA PHE A 179 -20.60 13.98 -20.16
C PHE A 179 -21.30 15.33 -19.93
N ILE A 180 -20.54 16.42 -20.04
CA ILE A 180 -21.00 17.77 -19.74
C ILE A 180 -20.97 18.59 -21.03
N SER A 181 -22.14 18.88 -21.60
CA SER A 181 -22.25 19.79 -22.75
C SER A 181 -21.92 21.22 -22.33
N GLN A 182 -21.01 21.87 -23.04
CA GLN A 182 -20.60 23.24 -22.71
C GLN A 182 -21.53 24.25 -23.37
N ALA A 183 -22.29 24.99 -22.56
CA ALA A 183 -23.24 25.98 -23.05
C ALA A 183 -22.55 27.05 -23.93
N GLY A 184 -23.08 27.25 -25.14
CA GLY A 184 -22.58 28.25 -26.09
C GLY A 184 -21.53 27.73 -27.09
N ASN A 185 -20.98 26.53 -26.89
CA ASN A 185 -20.06 25.88 -27.82
C ASN A 185 -20.60 24.49 -28.23
N VAL A 186 -20.22 24.00 -29.42
CA VAL A 186 -20.53 22.64 -29.89
C VAL A 186 -19.46 21.67 -29.36
N THR A 187 -19.24 21.71 -28.04
CA THR A 187 -18.21 20.93 -27.34
C THR A 187 -18.77 20.22 -26.12
N THR A 188 -18.30 19.00 -25.91
CA THR A 188 -18.60 18.17 -24.76
C THR A 188 -17.32 17.95 -23.96
N MET A 189 -17.44 18.10 -22.63
CA MET A 189 -16.41 17.70 -21.69
C MET A 189 -16.73 16.30 -21.16
N ILE A 190 -15.78 15.39 -21.28
CA ILE A 190 -15.86 14.03 -20.72
C ILE A 190 -14.99 14.01 -19.47
N VAL A 191 -15.59 13.69 -18.33
CA VAL A 191 -14.88 13.48 -17.06
C VAL A 191 -14.84 11.99 -16.77
N GLY A 192 -13.69 11.51 -16.30
CA GLY A 192 -13.53 10.10 -15.98
C GLY A 192 -12.21 9.76 -15.31
N THR A 193 -11.83 8.49 -15.42
CA THR A 193 -10.61 7.93 -14.85
C THR A 193 -9.73 7.27 -15.91
N LEU A 194 -8.42 7.31 -15.73
CA LEU A 194 -7.43 6.72 -16.63
C LEU A 194 -6.22 6.21 -15.83
N PRO A 195 -5.84 4.93 -15.91
CA PRO A 195 -4.61 4.47 -15.27
C PRO A 195 -3.38 5.19 -15.80
N VAL A 196 -2.48 5.63 -14.92
CA VAL A 196 -1.28 6.43 -15.29
C VAL A 196 -0.41 5.68 -16.29
N ARG A 197 -0.33 4.35 -16.20
CA ARG A 197 0.43 3.52 -17.15
C ARG A 197 -0.09 3.66 -18.59
N GLU A 198 -1.39 3.86 -18.76
CA GLU A 198 -2.06 3.93 -20.07
C GLU A 198 -2.16 5.36 -20.60
N SER A 199 -1.75 6.36 -19.80
CA SER A 199 -1.81 7.77 -20.18
C SER A 199 -0.71 8.19 -21.14
N PHE A 200 0.31 7.34 -21.35
CA PHE A 200 1.39 7.63 -22.28
C PHE A 200 0.85 7.66 -23.72
N ALA A 201 1.22 8.72 -24.47
CA ALA A 201 0.69 9.03 -25.80
C ALA A 201 -0.84 9.25 -25.89
N PHE A 202 -1.57 9.25 -24.76
CA PHE A 202 -3.03 9.39 -24.77
C PHE A 202 -3.50 10.70 -25.44
N ASN A 203 -2.83 11.82 -25.14
CA ASN A 203 -3.14 13.10 -25.77
C ASN A 203 -2.85 13.12 -27.28
N ASP A 204 -1.87 12.35 -27.75
CA ASP A 204 -1.53 12.28 -29.17
C ASP A 204 -2.50 11.36 -29.94
N ASP A 205 -2.95 10.27 -29.30
CA ASP A 205 -4.01 9.39 -29.79
C ASP A 205 -5.31 10.19 -29.99
N LEU A 206 -5.68 11.00 -28.99
CA LEU A 206 -6.85 11.89 -29.05
C LEU A 206 -6.74 12.92 -30.18
N LYS A 207 -5.60 13.60 -30.32
CA LYS A 207 -5.40 14.59 -31.37
C LYS A 207 -5.48 13.94 -32.75
N SER A 208 -4.82 12.80 -32.94
CA SER A 208 -4.84 12.06 -34.20
C SER A 208 -6.26 11.67 -34.62
N ALA A 209 -7.07 11.18 -33.68
CA ALA A 209 -8.44 10.76 -33.94
C ALA A 209 -9.44 11.92 -34.14
N THR A 210 -9.09 13.13 -33.70
CA THR A 210 -10.00 14.29 -33.71
C THR A 210 -9.49 15.47 -34.54
N GLN A 211 -8.49 15.24 -35.40
CA GLN A 211 -7.84 16.28 -36.22
C GLN A 211 -7.30 17.45 -35.36
N GLY A 212 -6.79 17.12 -34.16
CA GLY A 212 -6.25 18.08 -33.21
C GLY A 212 -7.28 18.84 -32.38
N LYS A 213 -8.57 18.50 -32.47
CA LYS A 213 -9.65 19.25 -31.81
C LYS A 213 -9.98 18.75 -30.40
N ALA A 214 -9.45 17.62 -29.97
CA ALA A 214 -9.57 17.13 -28.59
C ALA A 214 -8.27 17.32 -27.79
N GLY A 215 -8.42 17.55 -26.49
CA GLY A 215 -7.32 17.56 -25.54
C GLY A 215 -7.76 17.10 -24.15
N ALA A 216 -6.87 16.41 -23.44
CA ALA A 216 -7.11 15.93 -22.09
C ALA A 216 -6.22 16.63 -21.05
N SER A 217 -6.84 16.99 -19.93
CA SER A 217 -6.18 17.36 -18.69
C SER A 217 -6.17 16.17 -17.74
N LEU A 218 -5.01 15.91 -17.11
CA LEU A 218 -4.80 14.78 -16.21
C LEU A 218 -4.38 15.29 -14.84
N SER A 219 -5.07 14.85 -13.79
CA SER A 219 -4.68 15.10 -12.39
C SER A 219 -4.76 13.82 -11.57
N PHE A 220 -3.91 13.66 -10.56
CA PHE A 220 -3.96 12.47 -9.70
C PHE A 220 -5.34 12.38 -9.01
N SER A 221 -5.93 11.19 -9.03
CA SER A 221 -7.20 10.90 -8.35
C SER A 221 -6.95 10.02 -7.13
N HIS A 222 -6.55 8.77 -7.35
CA HIS A 222 -6.41 7.76 -6.31
C HIS A 222 -5.51 6.63 -6.78
N TYR A 223 -5.29 5.66 -5.89
CA TYR A 223 -4.69 4.36 -6.23
C TYR A 223 -5.79 3.32 -6.30
N ASP A 224 -5.74 2.46 -7.32
CA ASP A 224 -6.65 1.34 -7.48
C ASP A 224 -5.86 0.02 -7.60
N ILE A 225 -6.52 -1.11 -7.36
CA ILE A 225 -5.90 -2.43 -7.43
C ILE A 225 -5.52 -2.72 -8.88
N LEU A 226 -4.24 -3.01 -9.11
CA LEU A 226 -3.74 -3.45 -10.40
C LEU A 226 -4.35 -4.82 -10.73
N PRO A 227 -5.09 -4.98 -11.84
CA PRO A 227 -5.74 -6.23 -12.17
C PRO A 227 -4.78 -7.41 -12.26
N GLY A 228 -5.17 -8.54 -11.68
CA GLY A 228 -4.41 -9.79 -11.72
C GLY A 228 -4.08 -10.35 -10.35
N SER A 229 -3.12 -11.27 -10.32
CA SER A 229 -2.64 -11.89 -9.09
C SER A 229 -1.19 -12.29 -9.24
N LEU A 230 -0.54 -12.59 -8.09
CA LEU A 230 0.80 -13.14 -8.06
C LEU A 230 0.86 -14.55 -8.68
N ASP A 231 -0.22 -15.32 -8.57
CA ASP A 231 -0.28 -16.73 -9.00
C ASP A 231 -0.48 -16.89 -10.51
N ASP A 232 -0.92 -15.84 -11.21
CA ASP A 232 -1.03 -15.79 -12.67
C ASP A 232 0.07 -14.89 -13.28
N PRO A 233 1.19 -15.46 -13.76
CA PRO A 233 2.26 -14.70 -14.41
C PRO A 233 1.83 -13.96 -15.67
N ASN A 234 0.73 -14.36 -16.30
CA ASN A 234 0.22 -13.73 -17.52
C ASN A 234 -0.71 -12.55 -17.22
N SER A 235 -1.17 -12.42 -15.99
CA SER A 235 -1.95 -11.27 -15.53
C SER A 235 -1.14 -9.97 -15.62
N LEU A 236 -1.83 -8.83 -15.64
CA LEU A 236 -1.17 -7.52 -15.72
C LEU A 236 -0.27 -7.29 -14.50
N MET A 237 -0.73 -7.68 -13.31
CA MET A 237 0.07 -7.70 -12.08
C MET A 237 1.30 -8.60 -12.21
N GLY A 238 1.13 -9.86 -12.62
CA GLY A 238 2.23 -10.82 -12.77
C GLY A 238 3.33 -10.32 -13.70
N LYS A 239 2.94 -9.85 -14.90
CA LYS A 239 3.87 -9.25 -15.88
C LYS A 239 4.59 -8.02 -15.31
N THR A 240 3.87 -7.15 -14.61
CA THR A 240 4.44 -5.93 -14.02
C THR A 240 5.47 -6.29 -12.93
N ILE A 241 5.17 -7.26 -12.08
CA ILE A 241 6.09 -7.75 -11.05
C ILE A 241 7.37 -8.27 -11.71
N THR A 242 7.27 -9.14 -12.71
CA THR A 242 8.45 -9.69 -13.40
C THR A 242 9.32 -8.58 -14.01
N GLN A 243 8.72 -7.67 -14.77
CA GLN A 243 9.44 -6.57 -15.43
C GLN A 243 10.14 -5.65 -14.42
N VAL A 244 9.42 -5.20 -13.39
CA VAL A 244 9.98 -4.25 -12.41
C VAL A 244 11.11 -4.92 -11.61
N ARG A 245 10.96 -6.20 -11.25
CA ARG A 245 12.01 -6.94 -10.52
C ARG A 245 13.26 -7.15 -11.34
N GLU A 246 13.13 -7.37 -12.65
CA GLU A 246 14.27 -7.44 -13.57
C GLU A 246 15.02 -6.10 -13.62
N ILE A 247 14.29 -5.00 -13.82
CA ILE A 247 14.85 -3.63 -13.88
C ILE A 247 15.55 -3.26 -12.56
N LYS A 248 14.88 -3.51 -11.42
CA LYS A 248 15.40 -3.20 -10.08
C LYS A 248 16.37 -4.26 -9.55
N LYS A 249 16.62 -5.35 -10.28
CA LYS A 249 17.49 -6.48 -9.88
C LYS A 249 17.09 -7.10 -8.54
N ILE A 250 15.79 -7.30 -8.32
CA ILE A 250 15.24 -7.84 -7.07
C ILE A 250 15.25 -9.37 -7.12
N ASN A 251 16.11 -9.97 -6.30
CA ASN A 251 16.33 -11.42 -6.26
C ASN A 251 15.70 -12.12 -5.04
N SER A 252 14.91 -11.40 -4.22
CA SER A 252 14.24 -11.97 -3.05
C SER A 252 13.18 -13.01 -3.44
N SER A 253 12.94 -14.02 -2.61
CA SER A 253 11.90 -15.01 -2.92
C SER A 253 10.49 -14.40 -2.83
N LEU A 254 9.60 -14.80 -3.73
CA LEU A 254 8.16 -14.50 -3.67
C LEU A 254 7.37 -15.61 -2.97
N ASN A 255 7.99 -16.76 -2.67
CA ASN A 255 7.36 -17.83 -1.91
C ASN A 255 7.34 -17.45 -0.41
N PRO A 256 6.17 -17.35 0.24
CA PRO A 256 6.06 -17.00 1.66
C PRO A 256 6.89 -17.90 2.59
N ASP A 257 6.99 -19.20 2.29
CA ASP A 257 7.66 -20.16 3.16
C ASP A 257 9.16 -19.89 3.34
N ASP A 258 9.80 -19.25 2.35
CA ASP A 258 11.22 -18.89 2.40
C ASP A 258 11.50 -17.76 3.41
N TRP A 259 10.46 -17.04 3.83
CA TRP A 259 10.56 -15.93 4.77
C TRP A 259 10.41 -16.36 6.23
N PHE A 260 9.92 -17.56 6.50
CA PHE A 260 9.69 -18.04 7.86
C PHE A 260 10.73 -19.05 8.30
N ASP A 261 11.05 -19.03 9.58
CA ASP A 261 11.87 -20.10 10.16
C ASP A 261 10.96 -21.24 10.61
N ARG A 262 11.31 -22.46 10.20
CA ARG A 262 10.64 -23.67 10.69
C ARG A 262 10.79 -23.76 12.20
N LEU A 263 9.74 -24.26 12.86
CA LEU A 263 9.68 -24.44 14.32
C LEU A 263 10.92 -25.21 14.80
#